data_AF-A0A2T2WCD5-F1
#
_entry.id   AF-A0A2T2WCD5-F1
#
_cell.length_a   1.000
_cell.length_b   1.000
_cell.length_c   1.000
_cell.angle_alpha   90.00
_cell.angle_beta   90.00
_cell.angle_gamma   90.00
#
_symmetry.space_group_name_H-M   'P 1'
#
loop_
_entity.id
_entity.type
_entity.pdbx_description
1 polymer ?
#
loop_
_entity_poly.entity_id
_entity_poly.type
_entity_poly.pdbx_seq_one_letter_code
_entity_poly.pdbx_strand_id
1 'polypeptide(L)'
;MTQTTKWGSVALAGSLLTMALAGAAAPRPAVSHAKVTITFWNEMTGPYEVALNRVMAAFGKKYPNIHIDDVVVPNDATLEPKLLAAIVGNDPPTISQLNPSWAADFVK
;
A
#
# COMPACT_ATOMS: atom_id res chain seq x y z
N MET A 1 13.34 -15.12 67.85
CA MET A 1 12.60 -16.05 68.72
C MET A 1 11.32 -16.44 68.03
N THR A 2 11.11 -17.74 68.00
CA THR A 2 10.02 -18.53 67.44
C THR A 2 8.66 -18.23 68.11
N GLN A 3 7.59 -18.42 67.30
CA GLN A 3 6.23 -18.87 67.66
C GLN A 3 5.32 -17.91 68.47
N THR A 4 4.12 -17.63 67.94
CA THR A 4 2.86 -18.17 68.50
C THR A 4 1.68 -18.02 67.53
N THR A 5 1.00 -19.15 67.33
CA THR A 5 -0.19 -19.43 66.54
C THR A 5 -1.47 -19.22 67.36
N LYS A 6 -2.57 -18.71 66.79
CA LYS A 6 -3.99 -19.07 67.08
C LYS A 6 -4.86 -18.72 65.85
N TRP A 7 -5.34 -19.70 65.07
CA TRP A 7 -6.64 -20.42 65.19
C TRP A 7 -7.85 -19.49 64.99
N GLY A 8 -8.43 -19.47 63.77
CA GLY A 8 -9.75 -20.07 63.47
C GLY A 8 -10.82 -18.96 63.51
N SER A 9 -11.78 -18.79 62.60
CA SER A 9 -12.50 -19.67 61.67
C SER A 9 -13.34 -18.80 60.72
N VAL A 10 -13.62 -19.28 59.49
CA VAL A 10 -14.95 -19.30 58.80
C VAL A 10 -15.61 -17.91 58.54
N ALA A 11 -16.04 -17.48 57.35
CA ALA A 11 -16.91 -18.13 56.39
C ALA A 11 -17.20 -17.23 55.16
N LEU A 12 -17.66 -17.88 54.09
CA LEU A 12 -18.64 -17.46 53.08
C LEU A 12 -18.29 -16.44 51.97
N ALA A 13 -18.41 -17.00 50.75
CA ALA A 13 -19.19 -16.50 49.62
C ALA A 13 -18.60 -15.39 48.75
N GLY A 14 -18.32 -15.75 47.49
CA GLY A 14 -18.05 -14.79 46.42
C GLY A 14 -17.44 -15.43 45.18
N SER A 15 -18.23 -16.20 44.44
CA SER A 15 -17.92 -16.67 43.08
C SER A 15 -17.52 -15.50 42.18
N LEU A 16 -16.46 -15.67 41.38
CA LEU A 16 -16.41 -15.24 39.97
C LEU A 16 -15.18 -15.85 39.31
N LEU A 17 -15.38 -17.05 38.78
CA LEU A 17 -14.50 -17.67 37.80
C LEU A 17 -14.61 -16.86 36.50
N THR A 18 -13.78 -15.82 36.33
CA THR A 18 -13.65 -15.13 35.04
C THR A 18 -12.77 -15.97 34.12
N MET A 19 -13.41 -16.89 33.42
CA MET A 19 -12.85 -17.59 32.27
C MET A 19 -12.69 -16.56 31.14
N ALA A 20 -11.51 -15.93 31.08
CA ALA A 20 -11.14 -15.05 29.99
C ALA A 20 -11.03 -15.90 28.71
N LEU A 21 -12.07 -15.85 27.89
CA LEU A 21 -12.07 -16.38 26.53
C LEU A 21 -11.11 -15.50 25.71
N ALA A 22 -9.81 -15.78 25.82
CA ALA A 22 -8.79 -15.24 24.94
C ALA A 22 -9.07 -15.79 23.54
N GLY A 23 -9.83 -15.03 22.76
CA GLY A 23 -10.00 -15.26 21.33
C GLY A 23 -8.64 -15.15 20.66
N ALA A 24 -7.96 -16.28 20.53
CA ALA A 24 -6.79 -16.42 19.68
C ALA A 24 -7.24 -16.18 18.23
N ALA A 25 -7.12 -14.94 17.77
CA ALA A 25 -7.16 -14.65 16.35
C ALA A 25 -5.94 -15.33 15.73
N ALA A 26 -6.14 -16.54 15.18
CA ALA A 26 -5.14 -17.22 14.39
C ALA A 26 -4.66 -16.25 13.27
N PRO A 27 -3.35 -16.15 13.00
CA PRO A 27 -2.87 -15.33 11.90
C PRO A 27 -3.51 -15.83 10.61
N ARG A 28 -4.36 -15.01 10.00
CA ARG A 28 -4.97 -15.36 8.71
C ARG A 28 -3.82 -15.44 7.69
N PRO A 29 -3.74 -16.49 6.86
CA PRO A 29 -2.72 -16.59 5.84
C PRO A 29 -2.75 -15.33 4.99
N ALA A 30 -1.64 -14.59 4.96
CA ALA A 30 -1.51 -13.48 4.04
C ALA A 30 -1.58 -14.07 2.62
N VAL A 31 -2.57 -13.64 1.84
CA VAL A 31 -2.61 -13.95 0.42
C VAL A 31 -1.36 -13.30 -0.17
N SER A 32 -0.37 -14.13 -0.51
CA SER A 32 0.84 -13.66 -1.18
C SER A 32 0.46 -13.27 -2.61
N HIS A 33 0.14 -12.00 -2.81
CA HIS A 33 -0.02 -11.46 -4.15
C HIS A 33 1.34 -11.47 -4.86
N ALA A 34 1.35 -11.87 -6.14
CA ALA A 34 2.54 -11.77 -6.96
C ALA A 34 3.07 -10.32 -6.95
N LYS A 35 4.40 -10.17 -7.02
CA LYS A 35 5.01 -8.86 -7.21
C LYS A 35 4.60 -8.33 -8.58
N VAL A 36 4.06 -7.12 -8.61
CA VAL A 36 3.64 -6.43 -9.83
C VAL A 36 4.40 -5.12 -9.92
N THR A 37 4.94 -4.81 -11.10
CA THR A 37 5.51 -3.50 -11.40
C THR A 37 4.57 -2.76 -12.34
N ILE A 38 4.22 -1.52 -12.00
CA ILE A 38 3.46 -0.59 -12.83
C ILE A 38 4.45 0.45 -13.34
N THR A 39 4.71 0.46 -14.64
CA THR A 39 5.49 1.55 -15.27
C THR A 39 4.56 2.74 -15.53
N PHE A 40 4.93 3.91 -15.01
CA PHE A 40 4.16 5.15 -15.17
C PHE A 40 5.01 6.23 -15.82
N TRP A 41 4.59 6.71 -16.99
CA TRP A 41 5.26 7.82 -17.68
C TRP A 41 4.48 9.12 -17.49
N ASN A 42 5.16 10.20 -17.10
CA ASN A 42 4.53 11.50 -16.85
C ASN A 42 5.51 12.67 -17.06
N GLU A 43 4.98 13.88 -17.13
CA GLU A 43 5.75 15.13 -17.20
C GLU A 43 5.62 16.01 -15.94
N MET A 44 5.13 15.45 -14.83
CA MET A 44 4.94 16.16 -13.56
C MET A 44 6.29 16.43 -12.90
N THR A 45 6.75 17.68 -13.01
CA THR A 45 7.98 18.16 -12.37
C THR A 45 7.69 19.13 -11.21
N GLY A 46 8.69 19.37 -10.36
CA GLY A 46 8.61 20.39 -9.32
C GLY A 46 7.54 20.08 -8.26
N PRO A 47 6.62 21.00 -7.93
CA PRO A 47 5.60 20.76 -6.90
C PRO A 47 4.68 19.56 -7.21
N TYR A 48 4.42 19.28 -8.49
CA TYR A 48 3.57 18.16 -8.91
C TYR A 48 4.28 16.83 -8.67
N GLU A 49 5.58 16.75 -8.95
CA GLU A 49 6.41 15.58 -8.67
C GLU A 49 6.40 15.22 -7.18
N VAL A 50 6.56 16.24 -6.31
CA VAL A 50 6.51 16.05 -4.85
C VAL A 50 5.14 15.53 -4.40
N ALA A 51 4.06 16.04 -5.00
CA ALA A 51 2.71 15.57 -4.69
C ALA A 51 2.49 14.13 -5.17
N LEU A 52 2.89 13.82 -6.41
CA LEU A 52 2.76 12.49 -7.01
C LEU A 52 3.58 11.45 -6.22
N ASN A 53 4.81 11.77 -5.84
CA ASN A 53 5.65 10.92 -5.00
C ASN A 53 5.00 10.56 -3.66
N ARG A 54 4.27 11.50 -3.04
CA ARG A 54 3.51 11.21 -1.80
C ARG A 54 2.35 10.26 -2.05
N VAL A 55 1.65 10.41 -3.18
CA VAL A 55 0.56 9.51 -3.59
C VAL A 55 1.11 8.11 -3.85
N MET A 56 2.20 7.99 -4.62
CA MET A 56 2.85 6.71 -4.91
C MET A 56 3.37 6.03 -3.64
N ALA A 57 3.97 6.79 -2.72
CA ALA A 57 4.43 6.25 -1.43
C ALA A 57 3.27 5.76 -0.55
N ALA A 58 2.16 6.50 -0.50
CA ALA A 58 0.97 6.08 0.22
C ALA A 58 0.34 4.83 -0.41
N PHE A 59 0.32 4.76 -1.74
CA PHE A 59 -0.14 3.60 -2.49
C PHE A 59 0.72 2.36 -2.22
N GLY A 60 2.06 2.49 -2.29
CA GLY A 60 2.99 1.39 -2.02
C GLY A 60 2.91 0.87 -0.58
N LYS A 61 2.66 1.75 0.41
CA LYS A 61 2.40 1.34 1.80
C LYS A 61 1.12 0.50 1.93
N LYS A 62 0.10 0.83 1.15
CA LYS A 62 -1.19 0.11 1.15
C LYS A 62 -1.10 -1.21 0.37
N TYR A 63 -0.28 -1.26 -0.69
CA TYR A 63 -0.13 -2.40 -1.58
C TYR A 63 1.36 -2.80 -1.70
N PRO A 64 1.92 -3.49 -0.69
CA PRO A 64 3.37 -3.77 -0.64
C PRO A 64 3.86 -4.73 -1.73
N ASN A 65 2.95 -5.42 -2.41
CA ASN A 65 3.24 -6.27 -3.56
C ASN A 65 3.31 -5.50 -4.88
N ILE A 66 2.98 -4.20 -4.91
CA ILE A 66 3.00 -3.37 -6.11
C ILE A 66 4.14 -2.35 -6.02
N HIS A 67 4.99 -2.34 -7.03
CA HIS A 67 6.01 -1.32 -7.22
C HIS A 67 5.59 -0.40 -8.37
N ILE A 68 5.69 0.92 -8.18
CA ILE A 68 5.50 1.89 -9.26
C ILE A 68 6.89 2.32 -9.72
N ASP A 69 7.19 2.05 -10.99
CA ASP A 69 8.38 2.53 -11.70
C ASP A 69 8.00 3.83 -12.43
N ASP A 70 8.33 4.96 -11.79
CA ASP A 70 7.96 6.30 -12.24
C ASP A 70 9.03 6.88 -13.18
N VAL A 71 8.62 7.27 -14.39
CA VAL A 71 9.49 7.83 -15.42
C VAL A 71 9.01 9.23 -15.77
N VAL A 72 9.69 10.22 -15.20
CA VAL A 72 9.43 11.64 -15.47
C VAL A 72 10.18 12.07 -16.73
N VAL A 73 9.48 12.70 -17.67
CA VAL A 73 10.05 13.33 -18.86
C VAL A 73 9.82 14.85 -18.83
N PRO A 74 10.57 15.65 -19.61
CA PRO A 74 10.56 17.11 -19.41
C PRO A 74 9.24 17.83 -19.74
N ASN A 75 8.46 17.34 -20.71
CA ASN A 75 7.23 17.96 -21.22
C ASN A 75 6.52 17.07 -22.25
N ASP A 76 5.33 17.50 -22.69
CA ASP A 76 4.52 16.91 -23.77
C ASP A 76 5.28 16.67 -25.07
N ALA A 77 6.09 17.64 -25.51
CA ALA A 77 6.86 17.53 -26.75
C ALA A 77 7.88 16.37 -26.69
N THR A 78 8.16 15.86 -25.49
CA THR A 78 8.95 14.64 -25.28
C THR A 78 8.06 13.42 -24.98
N LEU A 79 7.00 13.59 -24.18
CA LEU A 79 6.14 12.47 -23.76
C LEU A 79 5.31 11.90 -24.90
N GLU A 80 4.64 12.75 -25.68
CA GLU A 80 3.74 12.35 -26.76
C GLU A 80 4.45 11.47 -27.82
N PRO A 81 5.57 11.91 -28.44
CA PRO A 81 6.26 11.06 -29.42
C PRO A 81 6.90 9.81 -28.78
N LYS A 82 7.33 9.88 -27.51
CA LYS A 82 7.85 8.71 -26.77
C LYS A 82 6.76 7.66 -26.57
N LEU A 83 5.57 8.07 -26.16
CA LEU A 83 4.42 7.18 -25.97
C LEU A 83 3.93 6.60 -27.30
N LEU A 84 3.84 7.41 -28.35
CA LEU A 84 3.48 6.94 -29.69
C LEU A 84 4.46 5.89 -30.21
N ALA A 85 5.77 6.15 -30.09
CA ALA A 85 6.79 5.19 -30.50
C ALA A 85 6.69 3.86 -29.70
N ALA A 86 6.44 3.94 -28.39
CA ALA A 86 6.28 2.77 -27.53
C ALA A 86 5.04 1.93 -27.92
N ILE A 87 3.92 2.58 -28.23
CA ILE A 87 2.69 1.91 -28.69
C ILE A 87 2.91 1.25 -30.05
N VAL A 88 3.51 1.95 -31.02
CA VAL A 88 3.85 1.39 -32.34
C VAL A 88 4.83 0.23 -32.22
N GLY A 89 5.76 0.31 -31.27
CA GLY A 89 6.71 -0.75 -30.94
C GLY A 89 6.11 -1.92 -30.14
N ASN A 90 4.82 -1.88 -29.81
CA ASN A 90 4.14 -2.89 -28.98
C ASN A 90 4.80 -3.09 -27.60
N ASP A 91 5.32 -2.00 -27.02
CA ASP A 91 5.96 -1.96 -25.70
C ASP A 91 5.57 -0.67 -24.91
N PRO A 92 4.26 -0.39 -24.71
CA PRO A 92 3.83 0.78 -23.97
C PRO A 92 4.08 0.64 -22.45
N PRO A 93 4.16 1.77 -21.70
CA PRO A 93 4.09 1.70 -20.25
C PRO A 93 2.74 1.14 -19.79
N THR A 94 2.66 0.71 -18.52
CA THR A 94 1.39 0.25 -17.94
C THR A 94 0.36 1.37 -17.94
N ILE A 95 0.80 2.59 -17.60
CA ILE A 95 0.01 3.81 -17.66
C ILE A 95 0.89 4.99 -18.09
N SER A 96 0.28 6.00 -18.73
CA SER A 96 0.94 7.27 -19.05
C SER A 96 0.00 8.43 -18.78
N GLN A 97 0.56 9.59 -18.40
CA GLN A 97 -0.16 10.86 -18.45
C GLN A 97 -0.53 11.16 -19.91
N LEU A 98 -1.74 11.69 -20.11
CA LEU A 98 -2.24 12.15 -21.39
C LEU A 98 -2.79 13.56 -21.23
N ASN A 99 -2.50 14.45 -22.19
CA ASN A 99 -3.14 15.77 -22.23
C ASN A 99 -4.26 15.81 -23.28
N PRO A 100 -5.34 16.55 -23.02
CA PRO A 100 -6.53 16.55 -23.89
C PRO A 100 -6.26 16.89 -25.36
N SER A 101 -5.22 17.67 -25.64
CA SER A 101 -4.86 18.11 -27.00
C SER A 101 -4.49 16.97 -27.94
N TRP A 102 -3.98 15.85 -27.42
CA TRP A 102 -3.45 14.73 -28.22
C TRP A 102 -3.95 13.37 -27.73
N ALA A 103 -4.65 13.29 -26.58
CA ALA A 103 -5.19 12.04 -26.05
C ALA A 103 -6.11 11.30 -27.04
N ALA A 104 -6.86 12.04 -27.86
CA ALA A 104 -7.77 11.48 -28.85
C ALA A 104 -7.04 10.69 -29.96
N ASP A 105 -5.77 11.01 -30.24
CA ASP A 105 -5.01 10.35 -31.31
C ASP A 105 -4.66 8.88 -30.99
N PHE A 106 -4.77 8.52 -29.70
CA PHE A 106 -4.52 7.18 -29.18
C PHE A 106 -5.79 6.31 -29.10
N VAL A 107 -6.98 6.88 -29.29
CA VAL A 107 -8.25 6.14 -29.25
C VAL A 107 -8.73 5.94 -30.68
N LYS A 108 -8.48 4.75 -31.24
CA LYS A 108 -8.98 4.31 -32.55
C LYS A 108 -9.96 3.16 -32.41
#